data_AF-A0A7D7VM16-F1
#
_entry.id   AF-A0A7D7VM16-F1
#
_cell.length_a   1.000
_cell.length_b   1.000
_cell.length_c   1.000
_cell.angle_alpha   90.00
_cell.angle_beta   90.00
_cell.angle_gamma   90.00
#
_symmetry.space_group_name_H-M   'P 1'
#
loop_
_entity.id
_entity.type
_entity.pdbx_description
1 polymer ?
#
loop_
_entity_poly.entity_id
_entity_poly.type
_entity_poly.pdbx_seq_one_letter_code
_entity_poly.pdbx_strand_id
1 'polypeptide(L)'
;MNAKKFILASIAVTIFIMAFDFLFHGMFMASTYEQTASLWRPHEVMNDYMVWMILGQIIMSVGFVALFTKAFKRGGIAEGAIYGLLVAIIFIGTNLIMYAVAPYPMNMVISWIVGVIIELILAGMIVAFIYKSKSTHA
;
A
#
# COMPACT_ATOMS: atom_id res chain seq x y z
N MET A 1 -15.40 15.85 -6.00
CA MET A 1 -14.96 14.99 -4.88
C MET A 1 -15.97 15.11 -3.74
N ASN A 2 -16.47 13.99 -3.21
CA ASN A 2 -17.32 14.01 -2.01
C ASN A 2 -16.39 13.94 -0.78
N ALA A 3 -16.33 15.01 0.03
CA ALA A 3 -15.41 15.11 1.16
C ALA A 3 -15.62 14.02 2.22
N LYS A 4 -16.87 13.62 2.48
CA LYS A 4 -17.17 12.54 3.43
C LYS A 4 -16.65 11.20 2.93
N LYS A 5 -16.89 10.88 1.64
CA LYS A 5 -16.35 9.66 1.02
C LYS A 5 -14.82 9.67 0.96
N PHE A 6 -14.22 10.83 0.74
CA PHE A 6 -12.77 10.98 0.69
C PHE A 6 -12.13 10.66 2.04
N ILE A 7 -12.62 11.28 3.11
CA ILE A 7 -12.13 11.03 4.47
C ILE A 7 -12.33 9.55 4.84
N LEU A 8 -13.52 9.00 4.57
CA LEU A 8 -13.81 7.60 4.86
C LEU A 8 -12.89 6.64 4.10
N ALA A 9 -12.68 6.87 2.80
CA ALA A 9 -11.78 6.04 1.98
C ALA A 9 -10.32 6.15 2.45
N SER A 10 -9.84 7.36 2.76
CA SER A 10 -8.48 7.56 3.27
C SER A 10 -8.25 6.82 4.59
N ILE A 11 -9.20 6.90 5.53
CA ILE A 11 -9.13 6.15 6.79
C ILE A 11 -9.16 4.64 6.53
N ALA A 12 -10.10 4.16 5.71
CA ALA A 12 -10.25 2.74 5.41
C ALA A 12 -9.00 2.15 4.75
N VAL A 13 -8.42 2.84 3.77
CA VAL A 13 -7.17 2.43 3.12
C VAL A 13 -6.00 2.47 4.08
N THR A 14 -5.89 3.50 4.92
CA THR A 14 -4.81 3.60 5.92
C THR A 14 -4.84 2.42 6.89
N ILE A 15 -6.02 2.11 7.44
CA ILE A 15 -6.19 0.97 8.35
C ILE A 15 -5.86 -0.34 7.63
N PHE A 16 -6.35 -0.50 6.40
CA PHE A 16 -6.08 -1.69 5.61
C PHE A 16 -4.57 -1.88 5.35
N ILE A 17 -3.88 -0.84 4.88
CA ILE A 17 -2.43 -0.89 4.61
C ILE A 17 -1.66 -1.20 5.89
N MET A 18 -1.95 -0.52 7.00
CA MET A 18 -1.28 -0.82 8.28
C MET A 18 -1.50 -2.26 8.74
N ALA A 19 -2.72 -2.78 8.59
CA ALA A 19 -3.03 -4.16 8.95
C ALA A 19 -2.34 -5.16 8.01
N PHE A 20 -2.34 -4.89 6.70
CA PHE A 20 -1.66 -5.71 5.70
C PHE A 20 -0.16 -5.73 5.96
N ASP A 21 0.47 -4.58 6.14
CA ASP A 21 1.89 -4.44 6.48
C ASP A 21 2.24 -5.18 7.75
N PHE A 22 1.45 -5.06 8.82
CA PHE A 22 1.72 -5.79 10.06
C PHE A 22 1.73 -7.31 9.82
N LEU A 23 0.77 -7.84 9.08
CA LEU A 23 0.70 -9.27 8.77
C LEU A 23 1.83 -9.69 7.81
N PHE A 24 2.07 -8.90 6.76
CA PHE A 24 3.03 -9.23 5.72
C PHE A 24 4.47 -9.06 6.21
N HIS A 25 4.80 -7.91 6.78
CA HIS A 25 6.15 -7.60 7.26
C HIS A 25 6.44 -8.18 8.64
N GLY A 26 5.47 -8.11 9.56
CA GLY A 26 5.65 -8.56 10.94
C GLY A 26 5.47 -10.07 11.15
N MET A 27 4.75 -10.77 10.27
CA MET A 27 4.56 -12.22 10.40
C MET A 27 5.14 -12.99 9.21
N PHE A 28 4.73 -12.70 7.99
CA PHE A 28 5.15 -13.47 6.81
C PHE A 28 6.65 -13.27 6.50
N MET A 29 7.15 -12.03 6.55
CA MET A 29 8.54 -11.69 6.26
C MET A 29 9.46 -11.72 7.48
N ALA A 30 8.96 -12.03 8.68
CA ALA A 30 9.71 -11.93 9.93
C ALA A 30 11.05 -12.69 9.88
N SER A 31 11.02 -13.95 9.46
CA SER A 31 12.23 -14.77 9.33
C SER A 31 13.23 -14.25 8.29
N THR A 32 12.75 -13.67 7.18
CA THR A 32 13.58 -13.01 6.17
C THR A 32 14.26 -11.78 6.75
N TYR A 33 13.58 -11.02 7.60
CA TYR A 33 14.14 -9.84 8.25
C TYR A 33 15.14 -10.16 9.34
N GLU A 34 14.94 -11.25 10.09
CA GLU A 34 15.96 -11.76 11.02
C GLU A 34 17.25 -12.16 10.28
N GLN A 35 17.12 -12.87 9.16
CA GLN A 35 18.27 -13.27 8.32
C GLN A 35 18.97 -12.09 7.65
N THR A 36 18.29 -10.95 7.54
CA THR A 36 18.82 -9.72 6.92
C THR A 36 18.99 -8.58 7.92
N ALA A 37 19.06 -8.88 9.22
CA ALA A 37 19.12 -7.87 10.29
C ALA A 37 20.21 -6.81 10.10
N SER A 38 21.35 -7.19 9.50
CA SER A 38 22.46 -6.27 9.20
C SER A 38 22.13 -5.16 8.19
N LEU A 39 21.04 -5.28 7.43
CA LEU A 39 20.58 -4.27 6.46
C LEU A 39 19.68 -3.21 7.09
N TRP A 40 19.22 -3.42 8.32
CA TRP A 40 18.19 -2.62 8.97
C TRP A 40 18.74 -1.82 10.14
N ARG A 41 17.99 -0.80 10.55
CA ARG A 41 18.27 -0.13 11.82
C ARG A 41 18.13 -1.15 12.98
N PRO A 42 18.93 -1.05 14.04
CA PRO A 42 18.72 -1.85 15.25
C PRO A 42 17.29 -1.69 15.76
N HIS A 43 16.69 -2.79 16.22
CA HIS A 43 15.27 -2.82 16.59
C HIS A 43 14.93 -1.81 17.70
N GLU A 44 15.82 -1.67 18.69
CA GLU A 44 15.71 -0.69 19.77
C GLU A 44 15.63 0.76 19.28
N VAL A 45 16.33 1.08 18.18
CA VAL A 45 16.32 2.41 17.56
C VAL A 45 15.14 2.56 16.61
N MET A 46 14.72 1.48 15.93
CA MET A 46 13.63 1.53 14.95
C MET A 46 12.31 2.03 15.55
N ASN A 47 12.04 1.67 16.82
CA ASN A 47 10.85 2.12 17.56
C ASN A 47 10.74 3.65 17.64
N ASP A 48 11.86 4.35 17.79
CA ASP A 48 11.90 5.82 17.86
C ASP A 48 11.49 6.48 16.53
N TYR A 49 11.60 5.74 15.42
CA TYR A 49 11.26 6.21 14.07
C TYR A 49 9.89 5.73 13.59
N MET A 50 9.13 4.98 14.39
CA MET A 50 7.81 4.45 14.00
C MET A 50 6.82 5.54 13.60
N VAL A 51 6.93 6.73 14.20
CA VAL A 51 6.11 7.90 13.83
C VAL A 51 6.30 8.30 12.37
N TRP A 52 7.51 8.21 11.83
CA TRP A 52 7.80 8.55 10.44
C TRP A 52 7.23 7.52 9.47
N MET A 53 7.25 6.24 9.85
CA MET A 53 6.63 5.18 9.07
C MET A 53 5.11 5.35 9.03
N ILE A 54 4.48 5.60 10.19
CA ILE A 54 3.03 5.86 10.29
C ILE A 54 2.64 7.09 9.46
N LEU A 55 3.40 8.19 9.58
CA LEU A 55 3.16 9.39 8.79
C LEU A 55 3.29 9.12 7.29
N GLY A 56 4.30 8.36 6.88
CA GLY A 56 4.48 7.91 5.50
C GLY A 56 3.27 7.12 4.99
N GLN A 57 2.78 6.15 5.77
CA GLN A 57 1.61 5.35 5.40
C GLN A 57 0.34 6.18 5.26
N ILE A 58 0.13 7.17 6.14
CA ILE A 58 -1.01 8.09 6.04
C ILE A 58 -0.92 8.95 4.77
N ILE A 59 0.25 9.55 4.50
CA ILE A 59 0.45 10.39 3.31
C ILE A 59 0.24 9.57 2.04
N MET A 60 0.82 8.38 1.99
CA MET A 60 0.65 7.43 0.88
C MET A 60 -0.83 7.07 0.67
N SER A 61 -1.53 6.70 1.73
CA SER A 61 -2.96 6.33 1.68
C SER A 61 -3.84 7.48 1.19
N VAL A 62 -3.63 8.69 1.72
CA VAL A 62 -4.38 9.89 1.32
C VAL A 62 -4.09 10.25 -0.14
N GLY A 63 -2.83 10.20 -0.55
CA GLY A 63 -2.41 10.44 -1.94
C GLY A 63 -3.01 9.41 -2.90
N PHE A 64 -2.98 8.13 -2.52
CA PHE A 64 -3.60 7.03 -3.25
C PHE A 64 -5.10 7.23 -3.43
N VAL A 65 -5.84 7.62 -2.37
CA VAL A 65 -7.27 7.93 -2.51
C VAL A 65 -7.48 9.16 -3.40
N ALA A 66 -6.68 10.22 -3.24
CA ALA A 66 -6.81 11.44 -4.04
C ALA A 66 -6.62 11.18 -5.53
N LEU A 67 -5.62 10.38 -5.91
CA LEU A 67 -5.36 9.96 -7.29
C LEU A 67 -6.56 9.19 -7.86
N PHE A 68 -7.10 8.23 -7.12
CA PHE A 68 -8.29 7.49 -7.56
C PHE A 68 -9.44 8.44 -7.90
N THR A 69 -9.75 9.38 -7.00
CA THR A 69 -10.90 10.29 -7.17
C THR A 69 -10.76 11.29 -8.32
N LYS A 70 -9.54 11.53 -8.80
CA LYS A 70 -9.27 12.42 -9.94
C LYS A 70 -9.28 11.67 -11.27
N ALA A 71 -8.68 10.49 -11.31
CA ALA A 71 -8.49 9.72 -12.54
C ALA A 71 -9.64 8.73 -12.83
N PHE A 72 -10.39 8.30 -11.81
CA PHE A 72 -11.41 7.26 -11.91
C PHE A 72 -12.77 7.78 -11.46
N LYS A 73 -13.82 7.51 -12.24
CA LYS A 73 -15.14 8.16 -12.09
C LYS A 73 -16.32 7.18 -12.03
N ARG A 74 -16.14 5.92 -12.44
CA ARG A 74 -17.26 4.98 -12.64
C ARG A 74 -17.58 4.16 -11.38
N GLY A 75 -16.61 3.94 -10.50
CA GLY A 75 -16.80 3.38 -9.16
C GLY A 75 -17.09 1.88 -9.12
N GLY A 76 -16.35 1.07 -9.89
CA GLY A 76 -16.47 -0.39 -9.88
C GLY A 76 -15.27 -1.10 -9.23
N ILE A 77 -15.48 -2.27 -8.62
CA ILE A 77 -14.40 -3.07 -7.99
C ILE A 77 -13.27 -3.37 -8.99
N ALA A 78 -13.60 -3.70 -10.24
CA ALA A 78 -12.61 -3.94 -11.28
C ALA A 78 -11.80 -2.68 -11.64
N GLU A 79 -12.43 -1.51 -11.66
CA GLU A 79 -11.74 -0.22 -11.86
C GLU A 79 -10.78 0.07 -10.69
N GLY A 80 -11.19 -0.27 -9.46
CA GLY A 80 -10.34 -0.22 -8.28
C GLY A 80 -9.13 -1.15 -8.36
N ALA A 81 -9.33 -2.40 -8.79
CA ALA A 81 -8.26 -3.38 -8.95
C ALA A 81 -7.24 -2.94 -10.02
N ILE A 82 -7.71 -2.47 -11.19
CA ILE A 82 -6.84 -1.95 -12.25
C ILE A 82 -6.06 -0.73 -11.76
N TYR A 83 -6.73 0.18 -11.05
CA TYR A 83 -6.07 1.33 -10.45
C TYR A 83 -4.94 0.90 -9.48
N GLY A 84 -5.26 -0.02 -8.56
CA GLY A 84 -4.28 -0.55 -7.61
C GLY A 84 -3.07 -1.16 -8.30
N LEU A 85 -3.30 -1.96 -9.35
CA LEU A 85 -2.24 -2.54 -10.17
C LEU A 85 -1.37 -1.48 -10.85
N LEU A 86 -1.97 -0.42 -11.40
CA LEU A 86 -1.22 0.67 -12.05
C LEU A 86 -0.30 1.39 -11.05
N VAL A 87 -0.75 1.61 -9.82
CA VAL A 87 0.10 2.18 -8.77
C VAL A 87 1.17 1.16 -8.34
N ALA A 88 0.82 -0.13 -8.22
CA ALA A 88 1.78 -1.17 -7.89
C ALA A 88 2.93 -1.24 -8.89
N ILE A 89 2.70 -1.04 -10.19
CA ILE A 89 3.76 -1.00 -11.21
C ILE A 89 4.82 0.07 -10.89
N ILE A 90 4.41 1.21 -10.33
CA ILE A 90 5.34 2.25 -9.89
C ILE A 90 6.23 1.71 -8.76
N PHE A 91 5.63 1.02 -7.78
CA PHE A 91 6.35 0.42 -6.66
C PHE A 91 7.23 -0.78 -7.04
N ILE A 92 6.86 -1.53 -8.08
CA ILE A 92 7.74 -2.55 -8.67
C ILE A 92 9.03 -1.88 -9.16
N GLY A 93 8.91 -0.76 -9.87
CA GLY A 93 10.06 0.04 -10.30
C GLY A 93 10.94 0.48 -9.13
N THR A 94 10.34 1.01 -8.05
CA THR A 94 11.11 1.44 -6.87
C THR A 94 11.81 0.28 -6.17
N ASN A 95 11.17 -0.89 -6.08
CA ASN A 95 11.78 -2.10 -5.51
C ASN A 95 13.00 -2.58 -6.31
N LEU A 96 12.91 -2.54 -7.64
CA LEU A 96 14.03 -2.90 -8.52
C LEU A 96 15.17 -1.88 -8.45
N ILE A 97 14.85 -0.59 -8.34
CA ILE A 97 15.87 0.46 -8.10
C ILE A 97 16.58 0.21 -6.77
N MET A 98 15.82 -0.09 -5.71
CA MET A 98 16.38 -0.40 -4.38
C MET A 98 17.27 -1.64 -4.39
N TYR A 99 16.91 -2.67 -5.16
CA TYR A 99 17.76 -3.84 -5.37
C TYR A 99 19.10 -3.50 -6.04
N ALA A 100 19.13 -2.51 -6.93
CA ALA A 100 20.35 -2.09 -7.60
C ALA A 100 21.29 -1.26 -6.69
N VAL A 101 20.72 -0.46 -5.77
CA VAL A 101 21.50 0.47 -4.94
C VAL A 101 21.85 -0.07 -3.56
N ALA A 102 21.19 -1.13 -3.11
CA ALA A 102 21.43 -1.75 -1.81
C ALA A 102 21.53 -3.28 -1.94
N PRO A 103 22.30 -3.96 -1.09
CA PRO A 103 22.57 -5.39 -1.20
C PRO A 103 21.40 -6.24 -0.67
N TYR A 104 20.19 -6.02 -1.18
CA TYR A 104 19.01 -6.78 -0.79
C TYR A 104 19.00 -8.17 -1.45
N PRO A 105 18.68 -9.25 -0.70
CA PRO A 105 18.48 -10.55 -1.31
C PRO A 105 17.33 -10.56 -2.33
N MET A 106 17.52 -11.22 -3.48
CA MET A 106 16.52 -11.24 -4.55
C MET A 106 15.17 -11.81 -4.09
N ASN A 107 15.18 -12.86 -3.26
CA ASN A 107 13.96 -13.45 -2.70
C ASN A 107 13.15 -12.45 -1.84
N MET A 108 13.83 -11.54 -1.13
CA MET A 108 13.18 -10.50 -0.35
C MET A 108 12.49 -9.47 -1.27
N VAL A 109 13.19 -9.03 -2.31
CA VAL A 109 12.67 -8.07 -3.29
C VAL A 109 11.47 -8.64 -4.05
N ILE A 110 11.54 -9.90 -4.48
CA ILE A 110 10.41 -10.59 -5.13
C ILE A 110 9.21 -10.65 -4.17
N SER A 111 9.45 -10.96 -2.89
CA SER A 111 8.38 -11.00 -1.90
C SER A 111 7.71 -9.64 -1.73
N TRP A 112 8.49 -8.54 -1.64
CA TRP A 112 7.95 -7.18 -1.60
C TRP A 112 7.13 -6.82 -2.84
N ILE A 113 7.59 -7.22 -4.03
CA ILE A 113 6.87 -7.01 -5.29
C ILE A 113 5.52 -7.73 -5.26
N VAL A 114 5.48 -8.98 -4.83
CA VAL A 114 4.21 -9.73 -4.72
C VAL A 114 3.30 -9.10 -3.66
N GLY A 115 3.85 -8.72 -2.51
CA GLY A 115 3.13 -8.06 -1.42
C GLY A 115 2.47 -6.76 -1.88
N VAL A 116 3.22 -5.86 -2.52
CA VAL A 116 2.71 -4.54 -2.94
C VAL A 116 1.67 -4.65 -4.06
N ILE A 117 1.78 -5.65 -4.94
CA ILE A 117 0.75 -5.93 -5.96
C ILE A 117 -0.56 -6.30 -5.28
N ILE A 118 -0.53 -7.27 -4.35
CA ILE A 118 -1.72 -7.74 -3.65
C ILE A 118 -2.33 -6.60 -2.83
N GLU A 119 -1.50 -5.91 -2.05
CA GLU A 119 -1.93 -4.82 -1.19
C GLU A 119 -2.63 -3.71 -1.97
N LEU A 120 -1.99 -3.17 -3.02
CA LEU A 120 -2.54 -2.01 -3.72
C LEU A 120 -3.75 -2.36 -4.57
N ILE A 121 -3.84 -3.58 -5.11
CA ILE A 121 -5.07 -4.07 -5.77
C ILE A 121 -6.23 -4.06 -4.77
N LEU A 122 -6.04 -4.64 -3.59
CA LEU A 122 -7.09 -4.71 -2.56
C LEU A 122 -7.44 -3.31 -2.03
N ALA A 123 -6.45 -2.45 -1.78
CA ALA A 123 -6.66 -1.06 -1.40
C ALA A 123 -7.48 -0.31 -2.48
N GLY A 124 -7.15 -0.49 -3.75
CA GLY A 124 -7.89 0.09 -4.87
C GLY A 124 -9.35 -0.38 -4.93
N MET A 125 -9.59 -1.67 -4.69
CA MET A 125 -10.94 -2.23 -4.57
C MET A 125 -11.73 -1.61 -3.42
N ILE A 126 -11.09 -1.37 -2.26
CA ILE A 126 -11.71 -0.70 -1.10
C ILE A 126 -12.14 0.72 -1.47
N VAL A 127 -11.26 1.51 -2.11
CA VAL A 127 -11.60 2.87 -2.54
C VAL A 127 -12.78 2.85 -3.52
N ALA A 128 -12.72 1.98 -4.53
CA ALA A 128 -13.78 1.87 -5.53
C ALA A 128 -15.12 1.46 -4.91
N PHE A 129 -15.12 0.56 -3.93
CA PHE A 129 -16.33 0.15 -3.20
C PHE A 129 -16.98 1.34 -2.45
N ILE A 130 -16.19 2.15 -1.75
CA ILE A 130 -16.68 3.34 -1.03
C ILE A 130 -17.20 4.41 -2.02
N TYR A 131 -16.54 4.54 -3.16
CA TYR A 131 -16.90 5.52 -4.19
C TYR A 131 -18.02 5.08 -5.11
N LYS A 132 -18.36 3.78 -5.17
CA LYS A 132 -19.47 3.25 -5.95
C LYS A 132 -20.71 4.14 -5.77
N SER A 133 -21.24 4.63 -6.89
CA SER A 133 -22.53 5.31 -6.89
C SER A 133 -23.61 4.26 -6.61
N LYS A 134 -24.63 4.59 -5.81
CA LYS A 134 -25.84 3.77 -5.80
C LYS A 134 -26.37 3.81 -7.23
N SER A 135 -26.34 2.69 -7.95
CA SER A 135 -27.04 2.59 -9.21
C SER A 135 -28.52 2.77 -8.89
N THR A 136 -29.05 3.96 -9.17
CA THR A 136 -30.45 4.10 -9.52
C THR A 136 -30.61 3.31 -10.81
N HIS A 137 -30.98 2.04 -10.68
CA HIS A 137 -31.69 1.37 -11.75
C HIS A 137 -33.04 2.09 -11.86
N ALA A 138 -33.09 3.04 -12.79
CA ALA A 138 -34.33 3.57 -13.35
C ALA A 138 -34.90 2.53 -14.32
#